data_AF-A0A5N5WY51-F1
#
_entry.id   AF-A0A5N5WY51-F1
#
_cell.length_a   1.000
_cell.length_b   1.000
_cell.length_c   1.000
_cell.angle_alpha   90.00
_cell.angle_beta   90.00
_cell.angle_gamma   90.00
#
_symmetry.space_group_name_H-M   'P 1'
#
loop_
_entity.id
_entity.type
_entity.pdbx_description
1 polymer ?
#
loop_
_entity_poly.entity_id
_entity_poly.type
_entity_poly.pdbx_seq_one_letter_code
_entity_poly.pdbx_strand_id
1 'polypeptide(L)'
;MASQPLNPVPPPQWAVALNSPAPRPTKAAASIPDPPGFSSSKVGGKSRTQQSTSPTTTKPDETDTLKVKKAWEIALAPSKQIPMNAIMMYMSGNSLQIFSIMMVFMLFKAPIQGLINTNTVFAKFDTESTRAKLLGVKAVYVLMQLLLLALGVWKVNAMGLLPTTRSDWLAWESERQPLERAYFALG
;
A
#
# COMPACT_ATOMS: atom_id res chain seq x y z
N MET A 1 52.27 1.57 74.16
CA MET A 1 51.86 2.65 73.24
C MET A 1 50.89 2.03 72.24
N ALA A 2 49.59 2.33 72.36
CA ALA A 2 48.56 1.74 71.51
C ALA A 2 48.48 2.49 70.18
N SER A 3 48.63 1.79 69.06
CA SER A 3 48.45 2.32 67.70
C SER A 3 46.98 2.64 67.45
N GLN A 4 46.66 3.92 67.26
CA GLN A 4 45.32 4.33 66.81
C GLN A 4 45.08 3.83 65.37
N PRO A 5 43.92 3.20 65.08
CA PRO A 5 43.57 2.84 63.70
C PRO A 5 43.19 4.11 62.92
N LEU A 6 43.81 4.28 61.75
CA LEU A 6 43.49 5.36 60.81
C LEU A 6 42.05 5.21 60.33
N ASN A 7 41.25 6.28 60.46
CA ASN A 7 39.89 6.32 59.92
C ASN A 7 39.92 6.09 58.39
N PRO A 8 39.03 5.25 57.84
CA PRO A 8 38.98 5.00 56.39
C PRO A 8 38.56 6.27 55.63
N VAL A 9 39.21 6.50 54.49
CA VAL A 9 38.93 7.64 53.59
C VAL A 9 37.51 7.50 53.03
N PRO A 10 36.71 8.59 52.96
CA PRO A 10 35.35 8.52 52.44
C PRO A 10 35.33 8.07 50.97
N PRO A 11 34.29 7.34 50.55
CA PRO A 11 34.16 6.87 49.17
C PRO A 11 33.99 8.03 48.18
N PRO A 12 34.40 7.84 46.91
CA PRO A 12 34.29 8.87 45.89
C PRO A 12 32.83 9.18 45.57
N GLN A 13 32.54 10.44 45.23
CA GLN A 13 31.17 10.94 45.08
C GLN A 13 30.35 10.20 44.01
N TRP A 14 30.98 9.72 42.94
CA TRP A 14 30.30 8.94 41.90
C TRP A 14 29.76 7.60 42.44
N ALA A 15 30.47 6.97 43.40
CA ALA A 15 30.05 5.70 43.99
C ALA A 15 28.88 5.90 44.98
N VAL A 16 28.83 7.05 45.65
CA VAL A 16 27.70 7.46 46.49
C VAL A 16 26.48 7.81 45.63
N ALA A 17 26.70 8.48 44.49
CA ALA A 17 25.64 8.87 43.56
C ALA A 17 24.95 7.66 42.89
N LEU A 18 25.68 6.58 42.61
CA LEU A 18 25.09 5.35 42.04
C LEU A 18 24.08 4.67 42.96
N ASN A 19 24.26 4.78 44.28
CA ASN A 19 23.38 4.18 45.28
C ASN A 19 22.31 5.16 45.79
N SER A 20 22.31 6.41 45.30
CA SER A 20 21.35 7.43 45.69
C SER A 20 20.19 7.48 44.68
N PRO A 21 18.93 7.66 45.12
CA PRO A 21 17.81 7.85 44.21
C PRO A 21 18.08 9.02 43.24
N ALA A 22 17.71 8.85 41.97
CA ALA A 22 17.91 9.87 40.96
C ALA A 22 17.28 11.21 41.39
N PRO A 23 18.01 12.35 41.26
CA PRO A 23 17.46 13.66 41.60
C PRO A 23 16.21 13.95 40.78
N ARG A 24 15.18 14.51 41.43
CA ARG A 24 13.99 14.99 40.71
C ARG A 24 14.43 16.10 39.75
N PRO A 25 14.01 16.05 38.46
CA PRO A 25 14.37 17.10 37.51
C PRO A 25 13.86 18.45 38.01
N THR A 26 14.72 19.46 37.93
CA THR A 26 14.37 20.83 38.31
C THR A 26 13.45 21.46 37.25
N LYS A 27 12.65 22.46 37.64
CA LYS A 27 11.77 23.17 36.68
C LYS A 27 12.54 23.82 35.52
N ALA A 28 13.81 24.17 35.74
CA ALA A 28 14.71 24.70 34.71
C ALA A 28 15.18 23.64 33.70
N ALA A 29 15.24 22.36 34.10
CA ALA A 29 15.57 21.27 33.17
C ALA A 29 14.43 21.01 32.16
N ALA A 30 13.19 21.38 32.49
CA ALA A 30 12.05 21.28 31.59
C ALA A 30 12.04 22.37 30.49
N SER A 31 12.81 23.45 30.65
CA SER A 31 12.96 24.51 29.64
C SER A 31 14.13 24.30 28.69
N ILE A 32 14.94 23.24 28.88
CA ILE A 32 16.05 22.91 27.98
C ILE A 32 15.47 22.04 26.85
N PRO A 33 15.64 22.42 25.58
CA PRO A 33 15.18 21.60 24.47
C PRO A 33 15.98 20.29 24.41
N ASP A 34 15.26 19.18 24.23
CA ASP A 34 15.86 17.85 24.12
C ASP A 34 16.78 17.77 22.88
N PRO A 35 17.90 17.02 22.96
CA PRO A 35 18.80 16.88 21.83
C PRO A 35 18.12 16.13 20.67
N PRO A 36 18.49 16.43 19.41
CA PRO A 36 17.88 15.80 18.24
C PRO A 36 18.04 14.27 18.29
N GLY A 37 16.92 13.54 18.29
CA GLY A 37 16.87 12.08 18.41
C GLY A 37 16.50 11.53 19.79
N PHE A 38 16.39 12.38 20.82
CA PHE A 38 15.95 11.95 22.14
C PHE A 38 14.42 11.89 22.24
N SER A 39 13.85 10.68 22.21
CA SER A 39 12.47 10.46 22.63
C SER A 39 12.47 10.12 24.13
N SER A 40 11.91 11.00 24.97
CA SER A 40 11.66 10.69 26.37
C SER A 40 10.57 9.61 26.50
N SER A 41 10.96 8.36 26.31
CA SER A 41 10.12 7.21 26.56
C SER A 41 9.90 7.12 28.06
N LYS A 42 8.73 7.56 28.54
CA LYS A 42 8.28 7.27 29.90
C LYS A 42 8.32 5.76 30.11
N VAL A 43 9.34 5.28 30.82
CA VAL A 43 9.45 3.88 31.24
C VAL A 43 8.39 3.66 32.32
N GLY A 44 7.26 3.06 31.93
CA GLY A 44 6.19 2.70 32.85
C GLY A 44 5.01 2.05 32.15
N GLY A 45 4.99 0.71 32.12
CA GLY A 45 3.79 -0.08 31.84
C GLY A 45 3.77 -0.80 30.49
N LYS A 46 3.98 -2.12 30.53
CA LYS A 46 3.67 -3.05 29.45
C LYS A 46 2.21 -2.89 29.01
N SER A 47 1.96 -2.62 27.73
CA SER A 47 0.83 -3.23 27.02
C SER A 47 1.11 -3.32 25.53
N ARG A 48 1.09 -4.56 25.07
CA ARG A 48 1.07 -5.01 23.69
C ARG A 48 -0.35 -4.83 23.17
N THR A 49 -0.59 -3.91 22.23
CA THR A 49 -1.43 -4.09 21.02
C THR A 49 -1.78 -2.76 20.35
N GLN A 50 -1.87 -2.85 19.01
CA GLN A 50 -2.60 -1.98 18.09
C GLN A 50 -1.98 -0.62 17.72
N GLN A 51 -1.36 -0.67 16.55
CA GLN A 51 -1.06 0.41 15.64
C GLN A 51 -2.33 1.19 15.28
N SER A 52 -2.62 2.22 16.07
CA SER A 52 -3.63 3.23 15.78
C SER A 52 -3.10 4.58 16.26
N THR A 53 -2.22 5.21 15.47
CA THR A 53 -1.65 6.52 15.82
C THR A 53 -2.45 7.65 15.21
N SER A 54 -3.29 8.24 16.04
CA SER A 54 -3.53 9.69 16.17
C SER A 54 -4.17 9.89 17.54
N PRO A 55 -3.89 10.96 18.31
CA PRO A 55 -3.52 12.30 17.86
C PRO A 55 -2.38 12.97 18.66
N THR A 56 -1.47 13.70 17.99
CA THR A 56 -0.65 14.71 18.67
C THR A 56 -0.58 15.96 17.83
N THR A 57 -1.02 17.05 18.43
CA THR A 57 -0.95 18.43 17.97
C THR A 57 0.49 18.86 17.72
N THR A 58 0.96 18.75 16.48
CA THR A 58 2.22 19.34 16.02
C THR A 58 2.00 19.93 14.64
N LYS A 59 2.01 21.27 14.57
CA LYS A 59 2.12 22.17 13.40
C LYS A 59 1.35 21.75 12.12
N PRO A 60 0.40 22.57 11.62
CA PRO A 60 -0.40 22.22 10.43
C PRO A 60 0.46 21.81 9.22
N ASP A 61 1.63 22.42 9.02
CA ASP A 61 2.57 22.09 7.93
C ASP A 61 3.20 20.69 8.02
N GLU A 62 3.60 20.24 9.22
CA GLU A 62 4.20 18.91 9.38
C GLU A 62 3.14 17.83 9.11
N THR A 63 1.89 18.04 9.52
CA THR A 63 0.80 17.10 9.22
C THR A 63 0.47 17.02 7.74
N ASP A 64 0.55 18.14 7.00
CA ASP A 64 0.26 18.16 5.56
C ASP A 64 1.33 17.44 4.76
N THR A 65 2.62 17.58 5.11
CA THR A 65 3.70 16.81 4.46
C THR A 65 3.56 15.30 4.72
N LEU A 66 3.14 14.91 5.92
CA LEU A 66 2.90 13.50 6.27
C LEU A 66 1.68 12.92 5.51
N LYS A 67 0.61 13.71 5.35
CA LYS A 67 -0.56 13.34 4.53
C LYS A 67 -0.18 13.13 3.06
N VAL A 68 0.65 13.99 2.48
CA VAL A 68 1.12 13.84 1.09
C VAL A 68 1.97 12.58 0.92
N LYS A 69 2.90 12.32 1.85
CA LYS A 69 3.69 11.08 1.81
C LYS A 69 2.80 9.84 1.88
N LYS A 70 1.79 9.86 2.77
CA LYS A 70 0.84 8.75 2.86
C LYS A 70 -0.03 8.60 1.62
N ALA A 71 -0.48 9.71 1.03
CA ALA A 71 -1.25 9.70 -0.21
C ALA A 71 -0.43 9.10 -1.37
N TRP A 72 0.88 9.41 -1.45
CA TRP A 72 1.79 8.79 -2.42
C TRP A 72 1.95 7.29 -2.22
N GLU A 73 2.07 6.81 -0.97
CA GLU A 73 2.10 5.37 -0.70
C GLU A 73 0.81 4.68 -1.14
N ILE A 74 -0.34 5.32 -0.91
CA ILE A 74 -1.65 4.80 -1.33
C ILE A 74 -1.77 4.79 -2.85
N ALA A 75 -1.30 5.84 -3.53
CA ALA A 75 -1.29 5.89 -4.99
C ALA A 75 -0.42 4.80 -5.63
N LEU A 76 0.68 4.44 -4.96
CA LEU A 76 1.57 3.35 -5.37
C LEU A 76 1.11 1.97 -4.87
N ALA A 77 0.03 1.86 -4.09
CA ALA A 77 -0.45 0.56 -3.62
C ALA A 77 -0.85 -0.40 -4.76
N PRO A 78 -1.56 0.04 -5.83
CA PRO A 78 -1.92 -0.84 -6.94
C PRO A 78 -0.72 -1.35 -7.73
N SER A 79 0.39 -0.60 -7.77
CA SER A 79 1.58 -1.04 -8.52
C SER A 79 2.22 -2.29 -7.93
N LYS A 80 2.05 -2.54 -6.62
CA LYS A 80 2.50 -3.78 -5.96
C LYS A 80 1.65 -5.00 -6.33
N GLN A 81 0.39 -4.77 -6.71
CA GLN A 81 -0.49 -5.86 -7.15
C GLN A 81 -0.22 -6.27 -8.60
N ILE A 82 0.32 -5.36 -9.42
CA ILE A 82 0.64 -5.65 -10.83
C ILE A 82 1.56 -6.88 -10.97
N PRO A 83 2.73 -6.97 -10.32
CA PRO A 83 3.60 -8.14 -10.42
C PRO A 83 2.93 -9.43 -9.93
N MET A 84 2.19 -9.36 -8.82
CA MET A 84 1.52 -10.53 -8.26
C MET A 84 0.48 -11.08 -9.24
N ASN A 85 -0.34 -10.21 -9.81
CA ASN A 85 -1.35 -10.58 -10.80
C ASN A 85 -0.70 -11.07 -12.10
N ALA A 86 0.37 -10.42 -12.56
CA ALA A 86 1.09 -10.82 -13.78
C ALA A 86 1.75 -12.21 -13.64
N ILE A 87 2.43 -12.47 -12.53
CA ILE A 87 3.06 -13.78 -12.28
C ILE A 87 2.00 -14.87 -12.14
N MET A 88 0.91 -14.60 -11.42
CA MET A 88 -0.19 -15.54 -11.29
C MET A 88 -0.82 -15.86 -12.65
N MET A 89 -1.03 -14.84 -13.49
CA MET A 89 -1.53 -15.02 -14.86
C MET A 89 -0.57 -15.80 -15.77
N TYR A 90 0.73 -15.64 -15.57
CA TYR A 90 1.77 -16.38 -16.28
C TYR A 90 1.77 -17.85 -15.87
N MET A 91 1.72 -18.15 -14.56
CA MET A 91 1.76 -19.51 -14.04
C MET A 91 0.46 -20.29 -14.25
N SER A 92 -0.70 -19.61 -14.21
CA SER A 92 -2.02 -20.25 -14.35
C SER A 92 -2.31 -20.76 -15.78
N GLY A 93 -1.47 -20.43 -16.76
CA GLY A 93 -1.66 -20.85 -18.14
C GLY A 93 -2.94 -20.26 -18.78
N ASN A 94 -3.37 -20.87 -19.87
CA ASN A 94 -4.48 -20.38 -20.72
C ASN A 94 -5.70 -21.30 -20.70
N SER A 95 -5.81 -22.14 -19.67
CA SER A 95 -6.88 -23.13 -19.55
C SER A 95 -8.23 -22.46 -19.26
N LEU A 96 -9.21 -22.71 -20.12
CA LEU A 96 -10.60 -22.26 -19.96
C LEU A 96 -11.31 -23.15 -18.92
N GLN A 97 -11.12 -22.81 -17.64
CA GLN A 97 -11.88 -23.37 -16.53
C GLN A 97 -12.81 -22.30 -15.95
N ILE A 98 -13.90 -22.74 -15.30
CA ILE A 98 -14.80 -21.86 -14.53
C ILE A 98 -14.01 -20.96 -13.56
N PHE A 99 -12.95 -21.50 -12.97
CA PHE A 99 -12.06 -20.76 -12.08
C PHE A 99 -11.35 -19.60 -12.77
N SER A 100 -10.93 -19.77 -14.03
CA SER A 100 -10.29 -18.75 -14.84
C SER A 100 -11.24 -17.58 -15.12
N ILE A 101 -12.53 -17.84 -15.40
CA ILE A 101 -13.54 -16.81 -15.65
C ILE A 101 -13.79 -15.97 -14.38
N MET A 102 -13.93 -16.63 -13.23
CA MET A 102 -14.16 -15.95 -11.95
C MET A 102 -12.96 -15.11 -11.51
N MET A 103 -11.73 -15.61 -11.71
CA MET A 103 -10.50 -14.89 -11.42
C MET A 103 -10.37 -13.64 -12.29
N VAL A 104 -10.61 -13.77 -13.60
CA VAL A 104 -10.62 -12.65 -14.55
C VAL A 104 -11.66 -11.61 -14.14
N PHE A 105 -12.87 -12.02 -13.73
CA PHE A 105 -13.90 -11.07 -13.26
C PHE A 105 -13.43 -10.27 -12.04
N MET A 106 -12.87 -10.94 -11.03
CA MET A 106 -12.33 -10.24 -9.85
C MET A 106 -11.16 -9.32 -10.20
N LEU A 107 -10.35 -9.71 -11.18
CA LEU A 107 -9.23 -8.93 -11.68
C LEU A 107 -9.66 -7.64 -12.41
N PHE A 108 -10.85 -7.57 -13.01
CA PHE A 108 -11.42 -6.31 -13.49
C PHE A 108 -12.16 -5.53 -12.42
N LYS A 109 -12.93 -6.23 -11.59
CA LYS A 109 -13.80 -5.62 -10.60
C LYS A 109 -12.99 -4.84 -9.57
N ALA A 110 -11.82 -5.35 -9.15
CA ALA A 110 -10.93 -4.66 -8.22
C ALA A 110 -10.41 -3.29 -8.74
N PRO A 111 -9.76 -3.18 -9.92
CA PRO A 111 -9.32 -1.89 -10.45
C PRO A 111 -10.49 -0.96 -10.81
N ILE A 112 -11.62 -1.48 -11.32
CA ILE A 112 -12.82 -0.65 -11.59
C ILE A 112 -13.35 -0.05 -10.28
N GLN A 113 -13.48 -0.86 -9.23
CA GLN A 113 -13.93 -0.38 -7.93
C GLN A 113 -12.93 0.60 -7.32
N GLY A 114 -11.63 0.38 -7.53
CA GLY A 114 -10.58 1.33 -7.18
C GLY A 114 -10.75 2.69 -7.87
N LEU A 115 -11.01 2.69 -9.18
CA LEU A 115 -11.26 3.91 -9.95
C LEU A 115 -12.47 4.68 -9.43
N ILE A 116 -13.60 4.01 -9.21
CA ILE A 116 -14.83 4.64 -8.71
C ILE A 116 -14.62 5.20 -7.30
N ASN A 117 -13.91 4.46 -6.43
CA ASN A 117 -13.62 4.87 -5.06
C ASN A 117 -12.41 5.78 -4.91
N THR A 118 -11.82 6.28 -6.00
CA THR A 118 -10.66 7.19 -5.92
C THR A 118 -11.00 8.42 -5.07
N ASN A 119 -12.19 9.01 -5.27
CA ASN A 119 -12.59 10.19 -4.51
C ASN A 119 -12.76 9.91 -3.01
N THR A 120 -13.28 8.74 -2.62
CA THR A 120 -13.46 8.37 -1.21
C THR A 120 -12.14 8.03 -0.53
N VAL A 121 -11.20 7.40 -1.24
CA VAL A 121 -9.84 7.09 -0.75
C VAL A 121 -9.06 8.37 -0.45
N PHE A 122 -9.17 9.38 -1.32
CA PHE A 122 -8.44 10.64 -1.17
C PHE A 122 -9.18 11.72 -0.38
N ALA A 123 -10.47 11.54 -0.06
CA ALA A 123 -11.24 12.49 0.74
C ALA A 123 -10.65 12.76 2.13
N LYS A 124 -9.91 11.80 2.70
CA LYS A 124 -9.25 11.94 4.01
C LYS A 124 -7.99 12.81 3.97
N PHE A 125 -7.53 13.21 2.77
CA PHE A 125 -6.30 13.97 2.54
C PHE A 125 -6.56 15.31 1.82
N ASP A 126 -7.83 15.72 1.66
CA ASP A 126 -8.19 16.98 0.99
C ASP A 126 -8.02 18.15 1.98
N THR A 127 -6.85 18.80 1.94
CA THR A 127 -6.58 20.07 2.64
C THR A 127 -6.31 21.17 1.59
N GLU A 128 -6.75 22.41 1.85
CA GLU A 128 -6.61 23.59 0.95
C GLU A 128 -5.16 23.77 0.43
N SER A 129 -4.16 23.55 1.29
CA SER A 129 -2.72 23.66 0.99
C SER A 129 -2.18 22.58 0.03
N THR A 130 -2.85 21.43 0.00
CA THR A 130 -2.30 20.17 -0.54
C THR A 130 -3.01 19.71 -1.82
N ARG A 131 -4.15 20.31 -2.14
CA ARG A 131 -5.02 19.94 -3.27
C ARG A 131 -4.29 19.81 -4.61
N ALA A 132 -3.35 20.70 -4.92
CA ALA A 132 -2.55 20.65 -6.14
C ALA A 132 -1.63 19.42 -6.21
N LYS A 133 -0.97 19.07 -5.10
CA LYS A 133 -0.14 17.85 -5.00
C LYS A 133 -1.01 16.59 -5.03
N LEU A 134 -2.19 16.65 -4.40
CA LEU A 134 -3.15 15.55 -4.35
C LEU A 134 -3.70 15.19 -5.74
N LEU A 135 -3.88 16.18 -6.62
CA LEU A 135 -4.29 15.97 -8.01
C LEU A 135 -3.29 15.10 -8.78
N GLY A 136 -1.98 15.38 -8.65
CA GLY A 136 -0.93 14.55 -9.24
C GLY A 136 -0.95 13.12 -8.69
N VAL A 137 -1.12 12.97 -7.38
CA VAL A 137 -1.21 11.65 -6.72
C VAL A 137 -2.44 10.86 -7.18
N LYS A 138 -3.60 11.51 -7.31
CA LYS A 138 -4.82 10.92 -7.87
C LYS A 138 -4.61 10.46 -9.31
N ALA A 139 -3.96 11.27 -10.15
CA ALA A 139 -3.67 10.92 -11.54
C ALA A 139 -2.79 9.66 -11.61
N VAL A 140 -1.75 9.57 -10.77
CA VAL A 140 -0.89 8.38 -10.69
C VAL A 140 -1.68 7.15 -10.27
N TYR A 141 -2.55 7.26 -9.24
CA TYR A 141 -3.39 6.16 -8.80
C TYR A 141 -4.29 5.65 -9.94
N VAL A 142 -4.96 6.55 -10.67
CA VAL A 142 -5.81 6.21 -11.82
C VAL A 142 -4.99 5.52 -12.91
N LEU A 143 -3.80 6.05 -13.24
CA LEU A 143 -2.89 5.44 -14.21
C LEU A 143 -2.51 4.00 -13.83
N MET A 144 -2.18 3.76 -12.56
CA MET A 144 -1.84 2.42 -12.07
C MET A 144 -3.02 1.46 -12.16
N GLN A 145 -4.24 1.92 -11.89
CA GLN A 145 -5.44 1.09 -12.04
C GLN A 145 -5.77 0.80 -13.50
N LEU A 146 -5.54 1.75 -14.41
CA LEU A 146 -5.67 1.53 -15.85
C LEU A 146 -4.66 0.50 -16.38
N LEU A 147 -3.42 0.53 -15.89
CA LEU A 147 -2.42 -0.49 -16.23
C LEU A 147 -2.84 -1.88 -15.76
N LEU A 148 -3.37 -2.00 -14.55
CA LEU A 148 -3.89 -3.27 -14.03
C LEU A 148 -5.08 -3.78 -14.87
N LEU A 149 -5.97 -2.87 -15.27
CA LEU A 149 -7.10 -3.18 -16.14
C LEU A 149 -6.65 -3.61 -17.54
N ALA A 150 -5.65 -2.93 -18.12
CA ALA A 150 -5.08 -3.26 -19.43
C ALA A 150 -4.44 -4.66 -19.45
N LEU A 151 -3.73 -5.03 -18.38
CA LEU A 151 -3.22 -6.40 -18.21
C LEU A 151 -4.35 -7.43 -18.16
N GLY A 152 -5.46 -7.09 -17.50
CA GLY A 152 -6.70 -7.88 -17.54
C GLY A 152 -7.20 -8.08 -18.96
N VAL A 153 -7.39 -7.01 -19.72
CA VAL A 153 -7.88 -7.06 -21.10
C VAL A 153 -6.98 -7.93 -21.97
N TRP A 154 -5.66 -7.76 -21.84
CA TRP A 154 -4.70 -8.57 -22.56
C TRP A 154 -4.83 -10.07 -22.24
N LYS A 155 -5.02 -10.44 -20.97
CA LYS A 155 -5.21 -11.84 -20.58
C LYS A 155 -6.54 -12.42 -21.07
N VAL A 156 -7.64 -11.67 -21.03
CA VAL A 156 -8.94 -12.14 -21.56
C VAL A 156 -8.89 -12.35 -23.05
N ASN A 157 -8.22 -11.44 -23.76
CA ASN A 157 -7.94 -11.60 -25.18
C ASN A 157 -7.10 -12.87 -25.43
N ALA A 158 -6.04 -13.09 -24.64
CA ALA A 158 -5.25 -14.30 -24.73
C ALA A 158 -6.08 -15.57 -24.46
N MET A 159 -7.04 -15.54 -23.53
CA MET A 159 -7.95 -16.65 -23.23
C MET A 159 -9.04 -16.88 -24.29
N GLY A 160 -9.18 -16.01 -25.30
CA GLY A 160 -10.20 -16.13 -26.35
C GLY A 160 -11.64 -15.90 -25.87
N LEU A 161 -11.81 -15.20 -24.76
CA LEU A 161 -13.14 -14.89 -24.19
C LEU A 161 -13.77 -13.62 -24.78
N LEU A 162 -12.99 -12.81 -25.49
CA LEU A 162 -13.51 -11.64 -26.18
C LEU A 162 -14.08 -12.07 -27.54
N PRO A 163 -15.24 -11.54 -27.96
CA PRO A 163 -15.84 -11.81 -29.27
C PRO A 163 -15.07 -11.07 -30.39
N THR A 164 -13.78 -11.33 -30.53
CA THR A 164 -12.86 -10.66 -31.47
C THR A 164 -12.55 -11.53 -32.68
N THR A 165 -12.84 -12.83 -32.62
CA THR A 165 -12.51 -13.79 -33.67
C THR A 165 -13.74 -14.08 -34.52
N ARG A 166 -13.56 -14.33 -35.83
CA ARG A 166 -14.70 -14.72 -36.71
C ARG A 166 -15.44 -15.96 -36.23
N SER A 167 -14.76 -16.87 -35.53
CA SER A 167 -15.40 -18.04 -34.90
C SER A 167 -16.50 -17.65 -33.92
N ASP A 168 -16.37 -16.52 -33.25
CA ASP A 168 -17.35 -16.03 -32.26
C ASP A 168 -18.64 -15.55 -32.94
N TRP A 169 -18.55 -15.23 -34.23
CA TRP A 169 -19.63 -14.73 -35.08
C TRP A 169 -20.11 -15.75 -36.11
N LEU A 170 -19.48 -16.93 -36.18
CA LEU A 170 -19.76 -17.95 -37.17
C LEU A 170 -21.21 -18.42 -37.12
N ALA A 171 -21.83 -18.43 -35.94
CA ALA A 171 -23.24 -18.77 -35.76
C ALA A 171 -24.21 -17.82 -36.52
N TRP A 172 -23.75 -16.61 -36.87
CA TRP A 172 -24.51 -15.62 -37.63
C TRP A 172 -23.95 -15.37 -39.04
N GLU A 173 -22.87 -16.05 -39.45
CA GLU A 173 -22.30 -15.91 -40.79
C GLU A 173 -23.08 -16.80 -41.77
N SER A 174 -23.54 -16.22 -42.88
CA SER A 174 -24.35 -16.96 -43.87
C SER A 174 -23.51 -18.03 -44.56
N GLU A 175 -24.10 -19.21 -44.76
CA GLU A 175 -23.46 -20.29 -45.53
C GLU A 175 -23.10 -19.80 -46.94
N ARG A 176 -21.90 -20.18 -47.39
CA ARG A 176 -21.44 -19.85 -48.74
C ARG A 176 -22.20 -20.71 -49.74
N GLN A 177 -23.21 -20.14 -50.39
CA GLN A 177 -23.99 -20.84 -51.41
C GLN A 177 -23.11 -21.06 -52.66
N PRO A 178 -22.92 -22.32 -53.11
CA PRO A 178 -22.17 -22.60 -54.33
C PRO A 178 -22.97 -22.10 -55.55
N LEU A 179 -22.27 -21.42 -56.48
CA LEU A 179 -22.90 -20.87 -57.69
C LEU A 179 -23.29 -21.96 -58.70
N GLU A 180 -22.55 -23.07 -58.71
CA GLU A 180 -22.76 -24.19 -59.63
C GLU A 180 -22.66 -25.53 -58.88
N ARG A 181 -23.50 -26.49 -59.28
CA ARG A 181 -23.51 -27.87 -58.78
C ARG A 181 -23.37 -28.81 -59.97
N ALA A 182 -22.28 -29.57 -60.04
CA ALA A 182 -22.12 -30.62 -61.04
C ALA A 182 -22.83 -31.90 -60.56
N TYR A 183 -23.65 -32.49 -61.42
CA TYR A 183 -24.26 -33.80 -61.20
C TYR A 183 -23.56 -34.81 -62.10
N PHE A 184 -23.18 -35.96 -61.54
CA PHE A 184 -22.58 -37.04 -62.33
C PHE A 184 -23.66 -37.70 -63.18
N ALA A 185 -23.50 -37.65 -64.50
CA ALA A 185 -24.33 -38.35 -65.46
C ALA A 185 -23.80 -39.77 -65.65
N LEU A 186 -24.15 -40.68 -64.74
CA LEU A 186 -24.04 -42.12 -64.99
C LEU A 186 -25.24 -42.81 -64.34
N GLY A 187 -26.25 -43.04 -65.17
CA GLY A 187 -27.39 -43.92 -64.93
C GLY A 187 -27.43 -44.97 -66.04
#